data_AF-A0A3D0XZQ7-F1
#
_entry.id   AF-A0A3D0XZQ7-F1
#
_cell.length_a   1.000
_cell.length_b   1.000
_cell.length_c   1.000
_cell.angle_alpha   90.00
_cell.angle_beta   90.00
_cell.angle_gamma   90.00
#
_symmetry.space_group_name_H-M   'P 1'
#
loop_
_entity.id
_entity.type
_entity.pdbx_description
1 polymer ?
#
loop_
_entity_poly.entity_id
_entity_poly.type
_entity_poly.pdbx_seq_one_letter_code
_entity_poly.pdbx_strand_id
1 'polypeptide(L)'
;MPVLMNFKICDNAEACNAIKVCPTKAFRWNDSKKTLEIDKDKCIECGLCATSEESCQAGVIHFAKTEEEVKKIQEEIDNDPRTIKDLMVDRYGATPINKPFNCSEEELNKVLTGTKPILVEVYIEDTIECLIKSIPIKEIFKCIGNEELRYRKVENTTEEFLSKHNIKELPCLLYIENNELKWKIEGFYSVEEKEKLFDLIKNNF
;
A
#
# COMPACT_ATOMS: atom_id res chain seq x y z
N MET A 1 -2.02 23.35 -15.16
CA MET A 1 -1.80 22.90 -13.76
C MET A 1 -0.45 22.22 -13.75
N PRO A 2 0.46 22.63 -12.87
CA PRO A 2 1.83 22.13 -12.92
C PRO A 2 1.97 20.76 -12.27
N VAL A 3 0.95 20.19 -11.61
CA VAL A 3 1.05 18.88 -10.96
C VAL A 3 0.16 17.88 -11.68
N LEU A 4 0.69 16.71 -12.02
CA LEU A 4 -0.05 15.61 -12.64
C LEU A 4 0.12 14.34 -11.80
N MET A 5 -0.90 13.47 -11.79
CA MET A 5 -0.88 12.21 -11.05
C MET A 5 -1.18 11.03 -11.96
N ASN A 6 -0.30 10.03 -11.97
CA ASN A 6 -0.53 8.78 -12.67
C ASN A 6 -1.33 7.78 -11.83
N PHE A 7 -2.66 7.91 -11.82
CA PHE A 7 -3.51 7.02 -11.01
C PHE A 7 -3.43 5.53 -11.39
N LYS A 8 -2.88 5.17 -12.57
CA LYS A 8 -2.67 3.76 -12.96
C LYS A 8 -1.68 3.02 -12.06
N ILE A 9 -0.78 3.76 -11.42
CA ILE A 9 0.27 3.24 -10.52
C ILE A 9 0.19 3.87 -9.11
N CYS A 10 -0.94 4.48 -8.77
CA CYS A 10 -1.20 5.07 -7.46
C CYS A 10 -1.97 4.09 -6.57
N ASP A 11 -1.59 3.94 -5.30
CA ASP A 11 -2.36 3.16 -4.34
C ASP A 11 -3.58 3.92 -3.76
N ASN A 12 -3.74 5.20 -4.14
CA ASN A 12 -4.86 6.09 -3.79
C ASN A 12 -5.22 6.01 -2.29
N ALA A 13 -4.22 6.17 -1.42
CA ALA A 13 -4.39 6.08 0.02
C ALA A 13 -4.67 7.45 0.67
N GLU A 14 -5.57 7.47 1.66
CA GLU A 14 -5.80 8.66 2.52
C GLU A 14 -4.54 9.09 3.28
N ALA A 15 -3.66 8.13 3.60
CA ALA A 15 -2.38 8.38 4.25
C ALA A 15 -1.26 8.81 3.27
N CYS A 16 -1.60 9.31 2.08
CA CYS A 16 -0.59 9.71 1.09
C CYS A 16 0.34 10.79 1.66
N ASN A 17 1.65 10.54 1.62
CA ASN A 17 2.63 11.50 2.13
C ASN A 17 2.62 12.82 1.35
N ALA A 18 2.12 12.86 0.12
CA ALA A 18 1.91 14.09 -0.62
C ALA A 18 1.00 15.09 0.13
N ILE A 19 0.05 14.59 0.93
CA ILE A 19 -0.79 15.41 1.83
C ILE A 19 0.08 16.03 2.94
N LYS A 20 1.00 15.25 3.53
CA LYS A 20 1.86 15.67 4.63
C LYS A 20 2.91 16.69 4.20
N VAL A 21 3.55 16.48 3.05
CA VAL A 21 4.64 17.33 2.55
C VAL A 21 4.14 18.63 1.90
N CYS A 22 2.87 18.70 1.51
CA CYS A 22 2.33 19.88 0.84
C CYS A 22 2.14 21.03 1.85
N PRO A 23 2.91 22.12 1.76
CA PRO A 23 2.88 23.19 2.76
C PRO A 23 1.55 23.95 2.79
N THR A 24 0.83 23.98 1.67
CA THR A 24 -0.43 24.70 1.53
C THR A 24 -1.66 23.81 1.66
N LYS A 25 -1.47 22.50 1.90
CA LYS A 25 -2.54 21.50 1.96
C LYS A 25 -3.41 21.50 0.69
N ALA A 26 -2.76 21.71 -0.47
CA ALA A 26 -3.39 21.56 -1.77
C ALA A 26 -3.79 20.10 -2.02
N PHE A 27 -2.98 19.14 -1.58
CA PHE A 27 -3.35 17.73 -1.55
C PHE A 27 -4.30 17.45 -0.39
N ARG A 28 -5.41 16.79 -0.69
CA ARG A 28 -6.37 16.33 0.31
C ARG A 28 -7.00 14.99 -0.08
N TRP A 29 -7.44 14.25 0.93
CA TRP A 29 -8.37 13.16 0.71
C TRP A 29 -9.79 13.71 0.55
N ASN A 30 -10.48 13.32 -0.51
CA ASN A 30 -11.90 13.59 -0.68
C ASN A 30 -12.69 12.39 -0.14
N ASP A 31 -13.30 12.55 1.04
CA ASP A 31 -14.01 11.47 1.71
C ASP A 31 -15.25 10.98 0.93
N SER A 32 -15.94 11.88 0.22
CA SER A 32 -17.12 11.53 -0.58
C SER A 32 -16.77 10.71 -1.82
N LYS A 33 -15.63 10.99 -2.46
CA LYS A 33 -15.16 10.28 -3.66
C LYS A 33 -14.17 9.16 -3.37
N LYS A 34 -13.73 9.03 -2.11
CA LYS A 34 -12.67 8.11 -1.66
C LYS A 34 -11.43 8.18 -2.58
N THR A 35 -10.97 9.40 -2.85
CA THR A 35 -9.83 9.64 -3.75
C THR A 35 -8.99 10.83 -3.32
N LEU A 36 -7.71 10.83 -3.69
CA LEU A 36 -6.84 11.98 -3.57
C LEU A 36 -7.26 13.07 -4.57
N GLU A 37 -7.41 14.28 -4.07
CA GLU A 37 -7.69 15.47 -4.87
C GLU A 37 -6.62 16.55 -4.64
N ILE A 38 -6.39 17.34 -5.69
CA ILE A 38 -5.50 18.49 -5.66
C ILE A 38 -6.34 19.76 -5.82
N ASP A 39 -6.31 20.61 -4.79
CA ASP A 39 -6.91 21.94 -4.78
C ASP A 39 -6.00 22.94 -5.50
N LYS A 40 -6.41 23.34 -6.70
CA LYS A 40 -5.63 24.23 -7.57
C LYS A 40 -5.45 25.61 -6.96
N ASP A 41 -6.47 26.11 -6.26
CA ASP A 41 -6.48 27.47 -5.73
C ASP A 41 -5.52 27.63 -4.55
N LYS A 42 -5.14 26.51 -3.91
CA LYS A 42 -4.15 26.47 -2.82
C LYS A 42 -2.75 26.11 -3.29
N CYS A 43 -2.58 25.67 -4.53
CA CYS A 43 -1.27 25.24 -5.02
C CYS A 43 -0.38 26.46 -5.29
N ILE A 44 0.80 26.49 -4.68
CA ILE A 44 1.82 27.54 -4.90
C ILE A 44 2.92 27.11 -5.87
N GLU A 45 2.70 26.03 -6.61
CA GLU A 45 3.59 25.55 -7.67
C GLU A 45 5.04 25.29 -7.20
N CYS A 46 5.21 24.89 -5.93
CA CYS A 46 6.54 24.66 -5.35
C CYS A 46 7.20 23.34 -5.78
N GLY A 47 6.43 22.40 -6.35
CA GLY A 47 6.93 21.11 -6.81
C GLY A 47 7.31 20.09 -5.72
N LEU A 48 7.24 20.45 -4.43
CA LEU A 48 7.65 19.58 -3.31
C LEU A 48 6.95 18.21 -3.30
N CYS A 49 5.70 18.16 -3.75
CA CYS A 49 4.94 16.91 -3.87
C CYS A 49 5.50 15.94 -4.92
N ALA A 50 6.31 16.41 -5.87
CA ALA A 50 6.96 15.57 -6.87
C ALA A 50 8.45 15.35 -6.58
N THR A 51 9.11 16.31 -5.91
CA THR A 51 10.56 16.33 -5.75
C THR A 51 11.04 15.93 -4.35
N SER A 52 10.19 15.99 -3.34
CA SER A 52 10.57 15.58 -1.98
C SER A 52 10.69 14.07 -1.88
N GLU A 53 11.79 13.60 -1.29
CA GLU A 53 12.05 12.18 -0.99
C GLU A 53 10.95 11.56 -0.10
N GLU A 54 10.27 12.38 0.70
CA GLU A 54 9.19 11.94 1.59
C GLU A 54 7.83 11.85 0.88
N SER A 55 7.67 12.42 -0.33
CA SER A 55 6.35 12.60 -0.97
C SER A 55 5.78 11.33 -1.63
N CYS A 56 6.33 10.93 -2.78
CA CYS A 56 5.77 9.84 -3.56
C CYS A 56 6.89 9.00 -4.16
N GLN A 57 7.30 8.00 -3.39
CA GLN A 57 8.35 7.05 -3.79
C GLN A 57 7.94 6.13 -4.94
N ALA A 58 6.66 6.15 -5.34
CA ALA A 58 6.17 5.45 -6.50
C ALA A 58 6.34 6.27 -7.79
N GLY A 59 6.81 7.53 -7.70
CA GLY A 59 6.99 8.39 -8.86
C GLY A 59 5.68 8.75 -9.57
N VAL A 60 4.56 8.72 -8.84
CA VAL A 60 3.20 8.93 -9.36
C VAL A 60 2.92 10.41 -9.61
N ILE A 61 3.53 11.27 -8.81
CA ILE A 61 3.27 12.71 -8.79
C ILE A 61 4.35 13.39 -9.60
N HIS A 62 3.94 14.08 -10.65
CA HIS A 62 4.81 14.80 -11.55
C HIS A 62 4.60 16.30 -11.40
N PHE A 63 5.66 17.08 -11.63
CA PHE A 63 5.61 18.53 -11.64
C PHE A 63 6.16 19.10 -12.96
N ALA A 64 5.43 20.03 -13.57
CA ALA A 64 5.72 20.70 -14.84
C ALA A 64 5.58 22.21 -14.64
N LYS A 65 6.55 23.00 -15.11
CA LYS A 65 6.52 24.46 -15.09
C LYS A 65 5.92 25.04 -16.37
N THR A 66 5.91 24.29 -17.46
CA THR A 66 5.42 24.75 -18.77
C THR A 66 4.28 23.88 -19.30
N GLU A 67 3.46 24.44 -20.20
CA GLU A 67 2.41 23.67 -20.86
C GLU A 67 2.94 22.53 -21.74
N GLU A 68 4.13 22.70 -22.32
CA GLU A 68 4.81 21.65 -23.08
C GLU A 68 5.19 20.48 -22.18
N GLU A 69 5.72 20.75 -20.97
CA GLU A 69 6.01 19.72 -19.98
C GLU A 69 4.74 19.01 -19.51
N VAL A 70 3.63 19.75 -19.29
CA VAL A 70 2.34 19.14 -18.93
C VAL A 70 1.89 18.15 -19.99
N LYS A 71 1.95 18.52 -21.28
CA LYS A 71 1.56 17.64 -22.38
C LYS A 71 2.43 16.39 -22.45
N LYS A 72 3.75 16.57 -22.36
CA LYS A 72 4.71 15.46 -22.38
C LYS A 72 4.46 14.48 -21.23
N ILE A 73 4.27 14.99 -20.02
CA ILE A 73 3.98 14.16 -18.84
C ILE A 73 2.63 13.44 -19.00
N GLN A 74 1.62 14.11 -19.54
CA GLN A 74 0.33 13.47 -19.80
C GLN A 74 0.47 12.32 -20.81
N GLU A 75 1.22 12.52 -21.90
CA GLU A 75 1.52 11.45 -22.87
C GLU A 75 2.30 10.29 -22.24
N GLU A 76 3.27 10.58 -21.36
CA GLU A 76 4.00 9.56 -20.60
C GLU A 76 3.06 8.76 -19.69
N ILE A 77 2.13 9.42 -18.99
CA ILE A 77 1.12 8.78 -18.14
C ILE A 77 0.16 7.92 -18.97
N ASP A 78 -0.32 8.44 -20.09
CA ASP A 78 -1.30 7.77 -20.95
C ASP A 78 -0.71 6.52 -21.60
N ASN A 79 0.58 6.56 -21.95
CA ASN A 79 1.31 5.44 -22.54
C ASN A 79 1.98 4.52 -21.51
N ASP A 80 1.92 4.83 -20.21
CA ASP A 80 2.47 3.97 -19.16
C ASP A 80 1.71 2.62 -19.15
N PRO A 81 2.38 1.50 -19.48
CA PRO A 81 1.76 0.18 -19.48
C PRO A 81 1.64 -0.40 -18.06
N ARG A 82 2.32 0.20 -17.09
CA ARG A 82 2.36 -0.28 -15.71
C ARG A 82 1.01 -0.08 -15.06
N THR A 83 0.70 -1.04 -14.21
CA THR A 83 -0.46 -1.04 -13.35
C THR A 83 -0.02 -1.03 -11.90
N ILE A 84 -0.97 -0.86 -10.98
CA ILE A 84 -0.73 -1.01 -9.54
C ILE A 84 -0.03 -2.34 -9.24
N LYS A 85 -0.30 -3.43 -9.98
CA LYS A 85 0.34 -4.74 -9.81
C LYS A 85 1.85 -4.71 -10.06
N ASP A 86 2.30 -3.95 -11.05
CA ASP A 86 3.72 -3.83 -11.39
C ASP A 86 4.48 -3.08 -10.28
N LEU A 87 3.83 -2.08 -9.67
CA LEU A 87 4.35 -1.39 -8.49
C LEU A 87 4.56 -2.34 -7.31
N MET A 88 3.68 -3.33 -7.16
CA MET A 88 3.78 -4.38 -6.14
C MET A 88 4.92 -5.36 -6.48
N VAL A 89 5.10 -5.74 -7.74
CA VAL A 89 6.20 -6.63 -8.15
C VAL A 89 7.57 -5.98 -7.92
N ASP A 90 7.77 -4.74 -8.34
CA ASP A 90 9.05 -4.02 -8.20
C ASP A 90 9.40 -3.73 -6.74
N ARG A 91 8.39 -3.64 -5.86
CA ARG A 91 8.57 -3.38 -4.42
C ARG A 91 8.67 -4.64 -3.55
N TYR A 92 8.21 -5.80 -4.03
CA TYR A 92 8.15 -7.04 -3.23
C TYR A 92 9.00 -8.19 -3.78
N GLY A 93 9.59 -8.05 -4.97
CA GLY A 93 10.45 -9.09 -5.58
C GLY A 93 11.87 -9.18 -4.99
N ALA A 94 12.29 -8.18 -4.21
CA ALA A 94 13.53 -8.18 -3.43
C ALA A 94 13.27 -7.40 -2.13
N THR A 95 13.77 -7.96 -1.02
CA THR A 95 13.62 -7.54 0.38
C THR A 95 13.44 -6.03 0.57
N PRO A 96 12.33 -5.53 1.16
CA PRO A 96 12.22 -4.11 1.45
C PRO A 96 12.80 -3.82 2.83
N ILE A 97 14.01 -3.28 2.86
CA ILE A 97 14.35 -2.22 3.83
C ILE A 97 13.57 -1.00 3.37
N ASN A 98 12.25 -0.90 3.59
CA ASN A 98 11.52 0.31 3.26
C ASN A 98 10.26 0.50 4.11
N LYS A 99 10.18 1.68 4.75
CA LYS A 99 9.19 2.14 5.74
C LYS A 99 7.72 2.36 5.29
N PRO A 100 7.33 2.52 4.00
CA PRO A 100 5.98 3.01 3.66
C PRO A 100 4.87 1.94 3.69
N PHE A 101 5.20 0.66 3.83
CA PHE A 101 4.21 -0.42 4.02
C PHE A 101 4.10 -0.87 5.46
N ASN A 102 5.09 -0.51 6.29
CA ASN A 102 4.98 -0.58 7.72
C ASN A 102 4.06 0.56 8.12
N CYS A 103 2.90 0.19 8.63
CA CYS A 103 1.99 1.15 9.22
C CYS A 103 1.84 0.81 10.69
N SER A 104 1.66 1.83 11.52
CA SER A 104 1.29 1.62 12.92
C SER A 104 -0.11 1.01 12.99
N GLU A 105 -0.44 0.43 14.14
CA GLU A 105 -1.79 -0.06 14.39
C GLU A 105 -2.87 1.04 14.19
N GLU A 106 -2.56 2.28 14.58
CA GLU A 106 -3.44 3.44 14.37
C GLU A 106 -3.68 3.73 12.88
N GLU A 107 -2.65 3.61 12.06
CA GLU A 107 -2.73 3.79 10.61
C GLU A 107 -3.48 2.64 9.95
N LEU A 108 -3.25 1.40 10.40
CA LEU A 108 -4.01 0.24 9.94
C LEU A 108 -5.50 0.47 10.15
N ASN A 109 -5.91 0.89 11.35
CA ASN A 109 -7.32 1.17 11.66
C ASN A 109 -7.95 2.18 10.69
N LYS A 110 -7.19 3.16 10.19
CA LYS A 110 -7.67 4.08 9.14
C LYS A 110 -7.83 3.37 7.81
N VAL A 111 -6.85 2.57 7.40
CA VAL A 111 -6.86 1.83 6.11
C VAL A 111 -7.99 0.79 6.06
N LEU A 112 -8.31 0.17 7.20
CA LEU A 112 -9.40 -0.80 7.33
C LEU A 112 -10.75 -0.18 6.94
N THR A 113 -10.98 1.11 7.21
CA THR A 113 -12.26 1.78 6.89
C THR A 113 -12.60 1.86 5.40
N GLY A 114 -11.68 1.49 4.50
CA GLY A 114 -11.93 1.41 3.07
C GLY A 114 -12.81 0.22 2.66
N THR A 115 -13.45 0.31 1.49
CA THR A 115 -14.28 -0.76 0.91
C THR A 115 -13.48 -1.87 0.25
N LYS A 116 -12.20 -1.62 -0.06
CA LYS A 116 -11.35 -2.57 -0.77
C LYS A 116 -10.74 -3.61 0.18
N PRO A 117 -10.69 -4.89 -0.22
CA PRO A 117 -10.08 -5.94 0.58
C PRO A 117 -8.60 -5.63 0.83
N ILE A 118 -8.12 -6.06 1.99
CA ILE A 118 -6.75 -5.83 2.43
C ILE A 118 -6.17 -7.09 3.07
N LEU A 119 -4.94 -7.38 2.69
CA LEU A 119 -4.09 -8.38 3.28
C LEU A 119 -3.17 -7.68 4.29
N VAL A 120 -3.15 -8.14 5.54
CA VAL A 120 -2.35 -7.55 6.61
C VAL A 120 -1.38 -8.60 7.14
N GLU A 121 -0.08 -8.35 7.02
CA GLU A 121 0.94 -9.17 7.68
C GLU A 121 1.32 -8.53 9.01
N VAL A 122 1.05 -9.24 10.09
CA VAL A 122 1.42 -8.83 11.44
C VAL A 122 2.67 -9.60 11.85
N TYR A 123 3.70 -8.90 12.30
CA TYR A 123 4.99 -9.51 12.63
C TYR A 123 5.68 -8.78 13.80
N ILE A 124 6.73 -9.39 14.34
CA ILE A 124 7.62 -8.81 15.36
C ILE A 124 9.06 -8.85 14.80
N GLU A 125 9.70 -7.69 14.69
CA GLU A 125 11.03 -7.51 14.06
C GLU A 125 12.14 -8.26 14.82
N ASP A 126 11.94 -8.56 16.11
CA ASP A 126 12.91 -9.23 16.98
C ASP A 126 13.18 -10.71 16.65
N THR A 127 12.52 -11.27 15.63
CA THR A 127 12.76 -12.65 15.20
C THR A 127 13.55 -12.68 13.90
N ILE A 128 14.74 -13.31 13.95
CA ILE A 128 15.59 -13.59 12.78
C ILE A 128 14.78 -14.31 11.68
N GLU A 129 13.77 -15.08 12.06
CA GLU A 129 12.89 -15.81 11.16
C GLU A 129 12.00 -14.90 10.31
N CYS A 130 11.57 -13.73 10.82
CA CYS A 130 10.83 -12.74 10.01
C CYS A 130 11.71 -12.10 8.92
N LEU A 131 13.02 -11.99 9.16
CA LEU A 131 14.00 -11.50 8.18
C LEU A 131 14.32 -12.55 7.10
N ILE A 132 14.30 -13.84 7.46
CA ILE A 132 14.67 -14.95 6.57
C ILE A 132 13.46 -15.47 5.78
N LYS A 133 12.26 -15.50 6.38
CA LYS A 133 11.06 -16.10 5.80
C LYS A 133 10.04 -15.02 5.46
N SER A 134 10.27 -14.32 4.36
CA SER A 134 9.28 -13.37 3.82
C SER A 134 8.11 -14.11 3.15
N ILE A 135 6.89 -13.70 3.44
CA ILE A 135 5.67 -14.24 2.81
C ILE A 135 5.71 -13.89 1.30
N PRO A 136 5.47 -14.86 0.39
CA PRO A 136 5.55 -14.62 -1.06
C PRO A 136 4.31 -13.87 -1.58
N ILE A 137 4.23 -12.56 -1.28
CA ILE A 137 3.07 -11.70 -1.55
C ILE A 137 2.67 -11.71 -3.02
N LYS A 138 3.64 -11.69 -3.96
CA LYS A 138 3.36 -11.69 -5.41
C LYS A 138 2.53 -12.91 -5.81
N GLU A 139 2.88 -14.07 -5.30
CA GLU A 139 2.19 -15.31 -5.58
C GLU A 139 0.86 -15.40 -4.83
N ILE A 140 0.76 -14.84 -3.63
CA ILE A 140 -0.53 -14.70 -2.93
C ILE A 140 -1.50 -13.84 -3.74
N PHE A 141 -1.06 -12.69 -4.24
CA PHE A 141 -1.88 -11.81 -5.08
C PHE A 141 -2.33 -12.52 -6.37
N LYS A 142 -1.45 -13.30 -7.00
CA LYS A 142 -1.81 -14.13 -8.15
C LYS A 142 -2.79 -15.24 -7.78
N CYS A 143 -2.62 -15.87 -6.62
CA CYS A 143 -3.47 -16.94 -6.14
C CYS A 143 -4.89 -16.44 -5.84
N ILE A 144 -5.00 -15.27 -5.19
CA ILE A 144 -6.27 -14.63 -4.85
C ILE A 144 -6.95 -14.07 -6.11
N GLY A 145 -6.19 -13.60 -7.10
CA GLY A 145 -6.73 -13.10 -8.36
C GLY A 145 -7.50 -11.79 -8.26
N ASN A 146 -7.49 -11.13 -7.09
CA ASN A 146 -8.19 -9.87 -6.86
C ASN A 146 -7.28 -8.67 -7.14
N GLU A 147 -7.63 -7.87 -8.15
CA GLU A 147 -6.84 -6.70 -8.57
C GLU A 147 -6.97 -5.51 -7.63
N GLU A 148 -8.01 -5.48 -6.80
CA GLU A 148 -8.27 -4.40 -5.84
C GLU A 148 -7.67 -4.66 -4.46
N LEU A 149 -7.04 -5.83 -4.27
CA LEU A 149 -6.42 -6.24 -3.02
C LEU A 149 -5.30 -5.28 -2.61
N ARG A 150 -5.40 -4.75 -1.40
CA ARG A 150 -4.34 -3.94 -0.77
C ARG A 150 -3.48 -4.81 0.13
N TYR A 151 -2.27 -4.35 0.45
CA TYR A 151 -1.39 -5.03 1.40
C TYR A 151 -0.73 -4.05 2.36
N ARG A 152 -0.62 -4.44 3.64
CA ARG A 152 0.05 -3.69 4.70
C ARG A 152 0.82 -4.64 5.62
N LYS A 153 1.96 -4.17 6.11
CA LYS A 153 2.72 -4.78 7.18
C LYS A 153 2.51 -3.99 8.47
N VAL A 154 2.28 -4.68 9.57
CA VAL A 154 2.14 -4.06 10.88
C VAL A 154 3.07 -4.75 11.85
N GLU A 155 3.91 -3.94 12.47
CA GLU A 155 4.88 -4.39 13.45
C GLU A 155 4.40 -4.01 14.86
N ASN A 156 4.77 -4.83 15.85
CA ASN A 156 4.59 -4.51 17.27
C ASN A 156 3.14 -4.13 17.64
N THR A 157 2.17 -4.90 17.14
CA THR A 157 0.74 -4.73 17.47
C THR A 157 0.49 -4.94 18.95
N THR A 158 -0.49 -4.21 19.50
CA THR A 158 -0.88 -4.32 20.91
C THR A 158 -1.54 -5.67 21.23
N GLU A 159 -1.51 -6.08 22.50
CA GLU A 159 -2.27 -7.26 22.98
C GLU A 159 -3.78 -7.11 22.73
N GLU A 160 -4.29 -5.88 22.71
CA GLU A 160 -5.68 -5.57 22.39
C GLU A 160 -6.00 -5.95 20.93
N PHE A 161 -5.15 -5.58 19.98
CA PHE A 161 -5.30 -5.95 18.58
C PHE A 161 -5.26 -7.47 18.37
N LEU A 162 -4.27 -8.14 18.99
CA LEU A 162 -4.13 -9.59 18.90
C LEU A 162 -5.38 -10.28 19.46
N SER A 163 -5.87 -9.83 20.62
CA SER A 163 -7.09 -10.36 21.24
C SER A 163 -8.33 -10.12 20.40
N LYS A 164 -8.48 -8.91 19.84
CA LYS A 164 -9.60 -8.52 18.96
C LYS A 164 -9.71 -9.42 17.73
N HIS A 165 -8.57 -9.81 17.16
CA HIS A 165 -8.50 -10.70 15.99
C HIS A 165 -8.23 -12.17 16.36
N ASN A 166 -8.28 -12.50 17.66
CA ASN A 166 -8.04 -13.83 18.22
C ASN A 166 -6.70 -14.46 17.80
N ILE A 167 -5.68 -13.64 17.50
CA ILE A 167 -4.38 -14.05 16.97
C ILE A 167 -3.59 -14.73 18.09
N LYS A 168 -3.13 -15.97 17.88
CA LYS A 168 -2.38 -16.74 18.89
C LYS A 168 -0.90 -16.85 18.57
N GLU A 169 -0.56 -16.87 17.29
CA GLU A 169 0.81 -17.04 16.82
C GLU A 169 1.18 -15.98 15.77
N LEU A 170 2.44 -15.54 15.83
CA LEU A 170 3.04 -14.57 14.91
C LEU A 170 4.23 -15.21 14.17
N PRO A 171 4.54 -14.78 12.93
CA PRO A 171 3.80 -13.81 12.14
C PRO A 171 2.43 -14.37 11.74
N CYS A 172 1.50 -13.48 11.42
CA CYS A 172 0.21 -13.89 10.89
C CYS A 172 -0.19 -13.05 9.69
N LEU A 173 -0.94 -13.68 8.79
CA LEU A 173 -1.51 -13.07 7.61
C LEU A 173 -3.02 -13.01 7.77
N LEU A 174 -3.57 -11.81 7.72
CA LEU A 174 -5.00 -11.54 7.85
C LEU A 174 -5.55 -11.12 6.49
N TYR A 175 -6.75 -11.57 6.17
CA TYR A 175 -7.52 -11.00 5.06
C TYR A 175 -8.79 -10.37 5.59
N ILE A 176 -8.89 -9.06 5.35
CA ILE A 176 -9.97 -8.24 5.85
C ILE A 176 -10.69 -7.64 4.64
N GLU A 177 -12.01 -7.79 4.61
CA GLU A 177 -12.86 -7.25 3.57
C GLU A 177 -14.11 -6.67 4.21
N ASN A 178 -14.50 -5.46 3.80
CA ASN A 178 -15.63 -4.73 4.41
C ASN A 178 -15.52 -4.59 5.94
N ASN A 179 -14.33 -4.27 6.47
CA ASN A 179 -14.03 -4.20 7.91
C ASN A 179 -14.17 -5.52 8.69
N GLU A 180 -14.38 -6.65 8.03
CA GLU A 180 -14.49 -7.96 8.67
C GLU A 180 -13.31 -8.85 8.33
N LEU A 181 -12.73 -9.48 9.35
CA LEU A 181 -11.74 -10.54 9.15
C LEU A 181 -12.45 -11.76 8.53
N LYS A 182 -12.12 -12.10 7.27
CA LYS A 182 -12.69 -13.28 6.61
C LYS A 182 -11.90 -14.53 6.94
N TRP A 183 -10.58 -14.43 6.92
CA TRP A 183 -9.70 -15.53 7.29
C TRP A 183 -8.37 -15.00 7.81
N LYS A 184 -7.64 -15.88 8.48
CA LYS A 184 -6.28 -15.65 8.95
C LYS A 184 -5.46 -16.91 8.87
N ILE A 185 -4.17 -16.73 8.72
CA ILE A 185 -3.16 -17.79 8.70
C ILE A 185 -2.09 -17.37 9.69
N GLU A 186 -1.81 -18.23 10.66
CA GLU A 186 -0.86 -17.95 11.74
C GLU A 186 0.38 -18.83 11.61
N GLY A 187 1.53 -18.32 12.03
CA GLY A 187 2.80 -19.02 12.03
C GLY A 187 3.67 -18.77 10.79
N PHE A 188 4.88 -19.31 10.84
CA PHE A 188 5.86 -19.19 9.77
C PHE A 188 5.65 -20.24 8.67
N TYR A 189 5.75 -19.81 7.42
CA TYR A 189 5.83 -20.69 6.27
C TYR A 189 7.18 -20.53 5.61
N SER A 190 7.93 -21.62 5.46
CA SER A 190 9.17 -21.59 4.68
C SER A 190 8.87 -21.61 3.17
N VAL A 191 9.91 -21.40 2.35
CA VAL A 191 9.79 -21.45 0.89
C VAL A 191 9.30 -22.84 0.44
N GLU A 192 9.70 -23.89 1.15
CA GLU A 192 9.30 -25.28 0.89
C GLU A 192 7.82 -25.54 1.23
N GLU A 193 7.22 -24.71 2.10
CA GLU A 193 5.83 -24.83 2.56
C GLU A 193 4.87 -23.89 1.82
N LYS A 194 5.37 -23.20 0.78
CA LYS A 194 4.61 -22.25 -0.03
C LYS A 194 3.34 -22.85 -0.63
N GLU A 195 3.38 -24.10 -1.10
CA GLU A 195 2.19 -24.76 -1.64
C GLU A 195 1.13 -24.99 -0.55
N LYS A 196 1.54 -25.38 0.66
CA LYS A 196 0.61 -25.51 1.81
C LYS A 196 -0.06 -24.18 2.13
N LEU A 197 0.71 -23.08 2.11
CA LEU A 197 0.17 -21.74 2.31
C LEU A 197 -0.87 -21.40 1.24
N PHE A 198 -0.61 -21.71 -0.03
CA PHE A 198 -1.59 -21.46 -1.10
C PHE A 198 -2.82 -22.34 -1.02
N ASP A 199 -2.69 -23.60 -0.63
CA ASP A 199 -3.84 -24.46 -0.41
C ASP A 199 -4.70 -23.93 0.74
N LEU A 200 -4.09 -23.45 1.83
CA LEU A 200 -4.82 -22.78 2.90
C LEU A 200 -5.55 -21.53 2.40
N ILE A 201 -4.90 -20.69 1.60
CA ILE A 201 -5.54 -19.49 1.04
C ILE A 201 -6.72 -19.89 0.14
N LYS A 202 -6.53 -20.83 -0.79
CA LYS A 202 -7.58 -21.30 -1.71
C LYS A 202 -8.77 -21.92 -0.98
N ASN A 203 -8.55 -22.61 0.14
CA ASN A 203 -9.62 -23.21 0.92
C ASN A 203 -10.45 -22.19 1.72
N ASN A 204 -9.95 -20.95 1.86
CA ASN A 204 -10.64 -19.86 2.56
C ASN A 204 -11.26 -18.81 1.62
N PHE A 205 -11.11 -18.98 0.31
CA PHE A 205 -11.80 -18.22 -0.75
C PHE A 205 -12.87 -19.07 -1.41
#